data_AF-A0A954U2T9-F1
#
_entry.id   AF-A0A954U2T9-F1
#
_cell.length_a   1.000
_cell.length_b   1.000
_cell.length_c   1.000
_cell.angle_alpha   90.00
_cell.angle_beta   90.00
_cell.angle_gamma   90.00
#
_symmetry.space_group_name_H-M   'P 1'
#
loop_
_entity.id
_entity.type
_entity.pdbx_description
1 polymer ?
#
loop_
_entity_poly.entity_id
_entity_poly.type
_entity_poly.pdbx_seq_one_letter_code
_entity_poly.pdbx_strand_id
1 'polypeptide(L)'
;MKRSRWFLGLAATLMIASHGQAKGPAFTDPNQAGPDYSIQGEYVGDLETPDGKVRVGVQVIAAGNGRFRSVGYHGGLPGDGWNGEQPVRSESVGELQDGKVSFRSDHGTGTVENGKLSVDLGSDGKVDATLSRVDRKSPTLGQKPPAGAVVLFDGKNADAWEKGRIEDGLLVQGTKSKQKFGSHKLHIEFRLPFQPED
;
A
#
# COMPACT_ATOMS: atom_id res chain seq x y z
N MET A 1 -31.17 -6.46 60.09
CA MET A 1 -29.76 -6.10 59.83
C MET A 1 -29.46 -6.25 58.33
N LYS A 2 -28.85 -5.21 57.75
CA LYS A 2 -28.17 -5.05 56.44
C LYS A 2 -28.82 -5.60 55.15
N ARG A 3 -29.38 -4.68 54.35
CA ARG A 3 -29.50 -4.80 52.88
C ARG A 3 -28.26 -4.19 52.23
N SER A 4 -27.48 -4.99 51.50
CA SER A 4 -26.32 -4.53 50.74
C SER A 4 -26.76 -3.95 49.39
N ARG A 5 -26.39 -2.70 49.09
CA ARG A 5 -26.54 -2.07 47.77
C ARG A 5 -25.19 -2.18 47.06
N TRP A 6 -25.16 -2.92 45.95
CA TRP A 6 -24.01 -2.93 45.04
C TRP A 6 -24.14 -1.74 44.08
N PHE A 7 -23.15 -0.85 44.07
CA PHE A 7 -22.99 0.15 43.02
C PHE A 7 -22.12 -0.45 41.91
N LEU A 8 -22.68 -0.64 40.71
CA LEU A 8 -21.88 -0.84 39.51
C LEU A 8 -21.33 0.53 39.09
N GLY A 9 -20.02 0.72 39.21
CA GLY A 9 -19.31 1.84 38.61
C GLY A 9 -19.12 1.57 37.11
N LEU A 10 -19.66 2.44 36.27
CA LEU A 10 -19.42 2.44 34.82
C LEU A 10 -18.05 3.07 34.57
N ALA A 11 -17.02 2.26 34.32
CA ALA A 11 -15.72 2.74 33.86
C ALA A 11 -15.83 3.07 32.36
N ALA A 12 -15.89 4.37 32.04
CA ALA A 12 -15.77 4.83 30.66
C ALA A 12 -14.30 4.79 30.23
N THR A 13 -13.91 3.75 29.50
CA THR A 13 -12.59 3.65 28.89
C THR A 13 -12.53 4.61 27.71
N LEU A 14 -11.84 5.74 27.89
CA LEU A 14 -11.54 6.69 26.84
C LEU A 14 -10.50 6.05 25.90
N MET A 15 -10.92 5.56 24.73
CA MET A 15 -9.98 5.18 23.68
C MET A 15 -9.33 6.44 23.11
N ILE A 16 -8.11 6.72 23.54
CA ILE A 16 -7.25 7.70 22.87
C ILE A 16 -6.80 7.03 21.57
N ALA A 17 -7.36 7.46 20.44
CA ALA A 17 -6.80 7.12 19.14
C ALA A 17 -5.40 7.75 19.06
N SER A 18 -4.36 6.92 19.20
CA SER A 18 -2.99 7.35 18.97
C SER A 18 -2.87 7.74 17.50
N HIS A 19 -2.83 9.04 17.24
CA HIS A 19 -2.42 9.56 15.94
C HIS A 19 -0.94 9.26 15.83
N GLY A 20 -0.59 8.19 15.12
CA GLY A 20 0.80 7.91 14.77
C GLY A 20 1.35 9.12 14.04
N GLN A 21 2.20 9.89 14.70
CA GLN A 21 2.92 10.98 14.08
C GLN A 21 4.07 10.35 13.31
N ALA A 22 3.89 10.24 12.00
CA ALA A 22 4.93 9.85 11.07
C ALA A 22 6.22 10.66 11.32
N LYS A 23 7.38 10.00 11.34
CA LYS A 23 8.65 10.64 11.76
C LYS A 23 9.36 11.38 10.64
N GLY A 24 9.15 11.00 9.38
CA GLY A 24 9.79 11.61 8.22
C GLY A 24 8.86 12.43 7.31
N PRO A 25 9.42 13.07 6.26
CA PRO A 25 8.66 13.92 5.34
C PRO A 25 7.65 13.13 4.50
N ALA A 26 6.49 13.74 4.24
CA ALA A 26 5.49 13.23 3.31
C ALA A 26 5.70 13.89 1.94
N PHE A 27 5.88 13.08 0.90
CA PHE A 27 6.06 13.55 -0.47
C PHE A 27 4.78 13.35 -1.27
N THR A 28 4.25 14.42 -1.85
CA THR A 28 3.07 14.41 -2.75
C THR A 28 3.44 14.57 -4.23
N ASP A 29 4.70 14.89 -4.51
CA ASP A 29 5.32 14.95 -5.83
C ASP A 29 6.36 13.82 -5.98
N PRO A 30 6.15 12.85 -6.88
CA PRO A 30 7.10 11.78 -7.17
C PRO A 30 8.52 12.25 -7.48
N ASN A 31 8.69 13.43 -8.09
CA ASN A 31 10.01 13.95 -8.45
C ASN A 31 10.83 14.39 -7.23
N GLN A 32 10.18 14.57 -6.08
CA GLN A 32 10.81 14.96 -4.81
C GLN A 32 10.99 13.77 -3.86
N ALA A 33 10.44 12.60 -4.21
CA ALA A 33 10.34 11.43 -3.32
C ALA A 33 11.62 10.57 -3.26
N GLY A 34 12.64 10.92 -4.05
CA GLY A 34 13.95 10.26 -4.01
C GLY A 34 13.99 8.84 -4.60
N PRO A 35 15.14 8.16 -4.51
CA PRO A 35 15.37 6.86 -5.13
C PRO A 35 14.47 5.75 -4.55
N ASP A 36 14.16 5.80 -3.25
CA ASP A 36 13.30 4.81 -2.59
C ASP A 36 11.93 4.70 -3.27
N TYR A 37 11.37 5.82 -3.74
CA TYR A 37 10.11 5.84 -4.47
C TYR A 37 10.18 5.15 -5.84
N SER A 38 11.33 5.26 -6.52
CA SER A 38 11.56 4.63 -7.82
C SER A 38 11.76 3.12 -7.71
N ILE A 39 12.26 2.64 -6.57
CA ILE A 39 12.55 1.22 -6.29
C ILE A 39 11.34 0.52 -5.68
N GLN A 40 10.65 1.16 -4.74
CA GLN A 40 9.44 0.59 -4.15
C GLN A 40 8.31 0.48 -5.18
N GLY A 41 7.44 -0.49 -4.99
CA GLY A 41 6.32 -0.75 -5.88
C GLY A 41 6.05 -2.23 -6.06
N GLU A 42 5.23 -2.53 -7.06
CA GLU A 42 4.81 -3.88 -7.38
C GLU A 42 5.55 -4.35 -8.64
N TYR A 43 6.03 -5.59 -8.61
CA TYR A 43 6.77 -6.24 -9.67
C TYR A 43 6.07 -7.52 -10.05
N VAL A 44 5.91 -7.77 -11.35
CA VAL A 44 5.20 -8.94 -11.86
C VAL A 44 5.97 -9.58 -13.00
N GLY A 45 5.94 -10.90 -13.05
CA GLY A 45 6.58 -11.71 -14.09
C GLY A 45 6.19 -13.17 -13.95
N ASP A 46 6.70 -14.00 -14.84
CA ASP A 46 6.45 -15.43 -14.83
C ASP A 46 7.74 -16.15 -14.40
N LEU A 47 7.59 -17.09 -13.47
CA LEU A 47 8.61 -18.02 -13.02
C LEU A 47 8.52 -19.28 -13.88
N GLU A 48 9.65 -19.68 -14.48
CA GLU A 48 9.73 -20.96 -15.17
C GLU A 48 9.90 -22.08 -14.14
N THR A 49 9.00 -23.06 -14.13
CA THR A 49 9.10 -24.26 -13.28
C THR A 49 9.08 -25.52 -14.15
N PRO A 50 9.50 -26.68 -13.63
CA PRO A 50 9.36 -27.95 -14.36
C PRO A 50 7.92 -28.26 -14.81
N ASP A 51 6.93 -27.78 -14.06
CA ASP A 51 5.50 -27.97 -14.34
C ASP A 51 4.89 -26.87 -15.22
N GLY A 52 5.71 -25.92 -15.69
CA GLY A 52 5.32 -24.82 -16.56
C GLY A 52 5.51 -23.44 -15.93
N LYS A 53 4.97 -22.42 -16.60
CA LYS A 53 5.09 -21.03 -16.15
C LYS A 53 4.10 -20.73 -15.03
N VAL A 54 4.61 -20.17 -13.95
CA VAL A 54 3.81 -19.71 -12.81
C VAL A 54 3.92 -18.21 -12.70
N ARG A 55 2.78 -17.51 -12.73
CA ARG A 55 2.75 -16.07 -12.50
C ARG A 55 3.17 -15.76 -11.06
N VAL A 56 4.02 -14.76 -10.88
CA VAL A 56 4.45 -14.29 -9.56
C VAL A 56 4.33 -12.77 -9.45
N GLY A 57 3.95 -12.30 -8.27
CA GLY A 57 3.92 -10.89 -7.91
C GLY A 57 4.83 -10.63 -6.70
N VAL A 58 5.58 -9.54 -6.69
CA VAL A 58 6.40 -9.14 -5.55
C VAL A 58 6.13 -7.68 -5.22
N GLN A 59 5.82 -7.39 -3.96
CA GLN A 59 5.75 -6.04 -3.43
C GLN A 59 7.09 -5.70 -2.78
N VAL A 60 7.76 -4.66 -3.28
CA VAL A 60 8.96 -4.07 -2.68
C VAL A 60 8.54 -2.82 -1.92
N ILE A 61 8.80 -2.80 -0.62
CA ILE A 61 8.25 -1.82 0.31
C ILE A 61 9.41 -1.01 0.87
N ALA A 62 9.43 0.30 0.61
CA ALA A 62 10.39 1.21 1.23
C ALA A 62 10.13 1.34 2.74
N ALA A 63 11.19 1.28 3.53
CA ALA A 63 11.23 1.48 4.98
C ALA A 63 12.10 2.71 5.37
N GLY A 64 12.36 3.56 4.38
CA GLY A 64 13.12 4.80 4.50
C GLY A 64 14.62 4.60 4.62
N ASN A 65 15.36 5.65 4.28
CA ASN A 65 16.83 5.67 4.33
C ASN A 65 17.47 4.54 3.50
N GLY A 66 16.96 4.26 2.29
CA GLY A 66 17.52 3.24 1.41
C GLY A 66 17.29 1.81 1.89
N ARG A 67 16.32 1.59 2.78
CA ARG A 67 15.98 0.26 3.33
C ARG A 67 14.67 -0.24 2.77
N PHE A 68 14.58 -1.54 2.54
CA PHE A 68 13.42 -2.16 1.90
C PHE A 68 13.08 -3.51 2.52
N ARG A 69 11.82 -3.90 2.37
CA ARG A 69 11.34 -5.27 2.57
C ARG A 69 10.71 -5.77 1.30
N SER A 70 10.65 -7.08 1.12
CA SER A 70 9.89 -7.68 0.03
C SER A 70 8.85 -8.68 0.52
N VAL A 71 7.77 -8.79 -0.23
CA VAL A 71 6.71 -9.79 -0.05
C VAL A 71 6.37 -10.40 -1.41
N GLY A 72 6.63 -11.68 -1.60
CA GLY A 72 6.34 -12.45 -2.80
C GLY A 72 5.03 -13.24 -2.71
N TYR A 73 4.34 -13.34 -3.83
CA TYR A 73 3.01 -13.92 -3.97
C TYR A 73 2.95 -14.87 -5.17
N HIS A 74 2.50 -16.10 -4.92
CA HIS A 74 2.28 -17.12 -5.96
C HIS A 74 0.94 -16.88 -6.68
N GLY A 75 0.93 -16.99 -8.01
CA GLY A 75 -0.25 -16.73 -8.85
C GLY A 75 -0.43 -15.28 -9.27
N GLY A 76 0.26 -14.33 -8.65
CA GLY A 76 0.17 -12.89 -8.95
C GLY A 76 0.03 -12.04 -7.70
N LEU A 77 -0.28 -10.75 -7.87
CA LEU A 77 -0.40 -9.80 -6.76
C LEU A 77 -1.75 -9.96 -6.03
N PRO A 78 -1.87 -9.48 -4.78
CA PRO A 78 -3.16 -9.36 -4.11
C PRO A 78 -4.20 -8.60 -4.98
N GLY A 79 -5.35 -9.24 -5.22
CA GLY A 79 -6.39 -8.73 -6.10
C GLY A 79 -6.06 -8.78 -7.60
N ASP A 80 -4.99 -9.48 -7.99
CA ASP A 80 -4.59 -9.74 -9.39
C ASP A 80 -3.85 -11.08 -9.50
N GLY A 81 -4.59 -12.17 -9.30
CA GLY A 81 -4.11 -13.54 -9.54
C GLY A 81 -3.53 -14.28 -8.33
N TRP A 82 -3.19 -13.60 -7.22
CA TRP A 82 -2.69 -14.28 -6.01
C TRP A 82 -3.62 -15.44 -5.61
N ASN A 83 -3.02 -16.62 -5.43
CA ASN A 83 -3.73 -17.86 -5.12
C ASN A 83 -4.24 -17.96 -3.66
N GLY A 84 -3.89 -17.00 -2.80
CA GLY A 84 -4.28 -16.97 -1.39
C GLY A 84 -3.36 -17.74 -0.44
N GLU A 85 -2.30 -18.36 -0.94
CA GLU A 85 -1.30 -19.04 -0.12
C GLU A 85 -0.45 -18.04 0.68
N GLN A 86 0.15 -18.51 1.78
CA GLN A 86 1.02 -17.71 2.64
C GLN A 86 2.10 -16.99 1.79
N PRO A 87 2.20 -15.66 1.87
CA PRO A 87 3.19 -14.94 1.09
C PRO A 87 4.60 -15.13 1.66
N VAL A 88 5.59 -15.16 0.78
CA VAL A 88 7.01 -15.27 1.14
C VAL A 88 7.54 -13.89 1.50
N ARG A 89 8.18 -13.73 2.66
CA ARG A 89 8.73 -12.44 3.11
C ARG A 89 10.25 -12.49 3.14
N SER A 90 10.89 -11.36 2.90
CA SER A 90 12.34 -11.26 3.12
C SER A 90 12.67 -11.51 4.60
N GLU A 91 13.69 -12.34 4.84
CA GLU A 91 14.21 -12.62 6.19
C GLU A 91 14.93 -11.41 6.79
N SER A 92 15.57 -10.63 5.93
CA SER A 92 16.31 -9.43 6.28
C SER A 92 15.77 -8.19 5.56
N VAL A 93 16.18 -7.02 6.04
CA VAL A 93 15.97 -5.75 5.37
C VAL A 93 17.01 -5.64 4.25
N GLY A 94 16.56 -5.38 3.03
CA GLY A 94 17.44 -5.06 1.91
C GLY A 94 17.91 -3.61 2.01
N GLU A 95 19.16 -3.36 1.67
CA GLU A 95 19.74 -2.01 1.64
C GLU A 95 20.11 -1.62 0.21
N LEU A 96 19.90 -0.36 -0.12
CA LEU A 96 20.33 0.23 -1.39
C LEU A 96 21.83 0.42 -1.39
N GLN A 97 22.52 -0.33 -2.24
CA GLN A 97 23.96 -0.25 -2.44
C GLN A 97 24.21 -0.25 -3.95
N ASP A 98 24.94 0.75 -4.45
CA ASP A 98 25.31 0.88 -5.87
C ASP A 98 24.12 0.74 -6.85
N GLY A 99 22.95 1.28 -6.49
CA GLY A 99 21.74 1.23 -7.32
C GLY A 99 20.96 -0.09 -7.26
N LYS A 100 21.39 -1.02 -6.40
CA LYS A 100 20.82 -2.35 -6.25
C LYS A 100 20.27 -2.56 -4.83
N VAL A 101 19.18 -3.32 -4.74
CA VAL A 101 18.65 -3.83 -3.47
C VAL A 101 18.51 -5.33 -3.57
N SER A 102 19.10 -6.06 -2.62
CA SER A 102 19.01 -7.51 -2.55
C SER A 102 18.21 -7.98 -1.34
N PHE A 103 17.43 -9.03 -1.54
CA PHE A 103 16.59 -9.69 -0.55
C PHE A 103 16.95 -11.17 -0.50
N ARG A 104 16.84 -11.76 0.69
CA ARG A 104 16.95 -13.20 0.90
C ARG A 104 15.71 -13.71 1.65
N SER A 105 15.24 -14.88 1.25
CA SER A 105 14.31 -15.71 1.99
C SER A 105 14.79 -17.16 2.01
N ASP A 106 14.04 -18.00 2.71
CA ASP A 106 14.16 -19.46 2.68
C ASP A 106 13.92 -20.08 1.29
N HIS A 107 13.24 -19.34 0.40
CA HIS A 107 12.93 -19.77 -0.97
C HIS A 107 13.91 -19.24 -2.03
N GLY A 108 14.87 -18.38 -1.67
CA GLY A 108 15.85 -17.86 -2.63
C GLY A 108 16.25 -16.41 -2.39
N THR A 109 16.68 -15.75 -3.46
CA THR A 109 17.09 -14.35 -3.45
C THR A 109 16.34 -13.53 -4.50
N GLY A 110 16.13 -12.26 -4.19
CA GLY A 110 15.57 -11.27 -5.10
C GLY A 110 16.54 -10.09 -5.23
N THR A 111 16.71 -9.57 -6.43
CA THR A 111 17.55 -8.39 -6.69
C THR A 111 16.76 -7.38 -7.50
N VAL A 112 16.57 -6.17 -6.98
CA VAL A 112 16.02 -5.04 -7.73
C VAL A 112 17.16 -4.19 -8.26
N GLU A 113 17.15 -3.97 -9.57
CA GLU A 113 18.10 -3.10 -10.27
C GLU A 113 17.45 -2.63 -11.59
N ASN A 114 17.64 -1.36 -11.97
CA ASN A 114 17.17 -0.82 -13.25
C ASN A 114 15.67 -1.06 -13.53
N GLY A 115 14.82 -0.98 -12.49
CA GLY A 115 13.36 -1.16 -12.60
C GLY A 115 12.90 -2.60 -12.83
N LYS A 116 13.81 -3.57 -12.68
CA LYS A 116 13.52 -5.01 -12.77
C LYS A 116 13.85 -5.69 -11.45
N LEU A 117 13.11 -6.76 -11.15
CA LEU A 117 13.39 -7.65 -10.04
C LEU A 117 13.77 -9.02 -10.59
N SER A 118 15.03 -9.42 -10.40
CA SER A 118 15.51 -10.77 -10.71
C SER A 118 15.32 -11.68 -9.50
N VAL A 119 14.76 -12.87 -9.72
CA VAL A 119 14.57 -13.91 -8.70
C VAL A 119 15.49 -15.09 -9.03
N ASP A 120 16.20 -15.57 -8.03
CA ASP A 120 17.04 -16.77 -8.07
C ASP A 120 16.63 -17.67 -6.89
N LEU A 121 16.09 -18.84 -7.19
CA LEU A 121 15.58 -19.82 -6.23
C LEU A 121 16.68 -20.75 -5.70
N GLY A 122 17.94 -20.50 -6.04
CA GLY A 122 19.11 -21.14 -5.44
C GLY A 122 19.36 -22.57 -5.88
N SER A 123 18.69 -23.06 -6.92
CA SER A 123 18.87 -24.43 -7.41
C SER A 123 20.17 -24.61 -8.21
N ASP A 124 20.63 -23.56 -8.90
CA ASP A 124 21.86 -23.56 -9.70
C ASP A 124 22.55 -22.19 -9.83
N GLY A 125 22.07 -21.18 -9.08
CA GLY A 125 22.58 -19.80 -9.11
C GLY A 125 22.19 -19.02 -10.37
N LYS A 126 21.17 -19.48 -11.12
CA LYS A 126 20.60 -18.76 -12.26
C LYS A 126 19.40 -17.93 -11.84
N VAL A 127 19.11 -16.93 -12.67
CA VAL A 127 17.88 -16.14 -12.55
C VAL A 127 16.72 -16.96 -13.13
N ASP A 128 15.81 -17.41 -12.26
CA ASP A 128 14.61 -18.17 -12.63
C ASP A 128 13.47 -17.28 -13.14
N ALA A 129 13.43 -16.01 -12.71
CA ALA A 129 12.45 -15.05 -13.19
C ALA A 129 13.01 -13.63 -13.23
N THR A 130 12.53 -12.83 -14.19
CA THR A 130 12.74 -11.39 -14.21
C THR A 130 11.37 -10.70 -14.25
N LEU A 131 11.05 -10.00 -13.19
CA LEU A 131 9.78 -9.30 -13.00
C LEU A 131 9.96 -7.83 -13.38
N SER A 132 8.95 -7.26 -14.02
CA SER A 132 8.91 -5.84 -14.37
C SER A 132 8.04 -5.07 -13.38
N ARG A 133 8.41 -3.84 -13.05
CA ARG A 133 7.56 -2.95 -12.26
C ARG A 133 6.23 -2.71 -13.00
N VAL A 134 5.13 -2.72 -12.25
CA VAL A 134 3.79 -2.40 -12.76
C VAL A 134 3.17 -1.28 -11.94
N ASP A 135 2.50 -0.34 -12.63
CA ASP A 135 1.68 0.68 -11.99
C ASP A 135 0.21 0.39 -12.29
N ARG A 136 -0.48 -0.25 -11.35
CA ARG A 136 -1.90 -0.64 -11.51
C ARG A 136 -2.81 0.59 -11.50
N LYS A 137 -3.82 0.57 -12.36
CA LYS A 137 -4.88 1.59 -12.39
C LYS A 137 -6.22 0.94 -12.09
N SER A 138 -7.02 1.59 -11.23
CA SER A 138 -8.39 1.15 -10.98
C SER A 138 -9.20 1.22 -12.28
N PRO A 139 -10.00 0.19 -12.61
CA PRO A 139 -10.94 0.24 -13.74
C PRO A 139 -11.99 1.36 -13.60
N THR A 140 -12.22 1.86 -12.39
CA THR A 140 -13.17 2.95 -12.09
C THR A 140 -12.48 4.30 -11.88
N LEU A 141 -11.18 4.41 -12.13
CA LEU A 141 -10.44 5.68 -12.02
C LEU A 141 -11.03 6.72 -12.98
N GLY A 142 -11.39 7.89 -12.46
CA GLY A 142 -12.05 8.97 -13.19
C GLY A 142 -13.49 8.65 -13.61
N GLN A 143 -14.11 7.61 -13.06
CA GLN A 143 -15.49 7.26 -13.40
C GLN A 143 -16.43 8.42 -13.05
N LYS A 144 -17.20 8.89 -14.04
CA LYS A 144 -18.17 9.96 -13.82
C LYS A 144 -19.25 9.50 -12.84
N PRO A 145 -19.73 10.39 -11.96
CA PRO A 145 -20.88 10.09 -11.11
C PRO A 145 -22.07 9.61 -11.97
N PRO A 146 -22.73 8.50 -11.61
CA PRO A 146 -23.90 8.04 -12.33
C PRO A 146 -25.07 9.02 -12.16
N ALA A 147 -26.09 8.92 -13.03
CA ALA A 147 -27.27 9.77 -12.94
C ALA A 147 -27.94 9.65 -11.55
N GLY A 148 -28.24 10.80 -10.93
CA GLY A 148 -28.84 10.88 -9.60
C GLY A 148 -27.86 10.71 -8.43
N ALA A 149 -26.57 10.53 -8.69
CA ALA A 149 -25.57 10.50 -7.62
C ALA A 149 -25.41 11.88 -6.95
N VAL A 150 -25.25 11.87 -5.63
CA VAL A 150 -24.82 13.05 -4.88
C VAL A 150 -23.32 13.20 -5.05
N VAL A 151 -22.88 14.30 -5.65
CA VAL A 151 -21.45 14.59 -5.84
C VAL A 151 -20.92 15.27 -4.57
N LEU A 152 -20.09 14.55 -3.82
CA LEU A 152 -19.47 15.10 -2.61
C LEU A 152 -18.23 15.95 -2.92
N PHE A 153 -17.46 15.59 -3.95
CA PHE A 153 -16.27 16.32 -4.36
C PHE A 153 -15.95 16.02 -5.84
N ASP A 154 -15.74 17.07 -6.63
CA ASP A 154 -15.38 16.99 -8.06
C ASP A 154 -14.13 17.82 -8.41
N GLY A 155 -13.40 18.28 -7.39
CA GLY A 155 -12.23 19.15 -7.54
C GLY A 155 -12.53 20.65 -7.50
N LYS A 156 -13.80 21.09 -7.51
CA LYS A 156 -14.13 22.54 -7.57
C LYS A 156 -14.27 23.22 -6.21
N ASN A 157 -14.98 22.59 -5.29
CA ASN A 157 -15.19 23.10 -3.93
C ASN A 157 -15.38 21.96 -2.93
N ALA A 158 -15.33 22.29 -1.64
CA ALA A 158 -15.52 21.36 -0.55
C ALA A 158 -16.79 21.70 0.27
N ASP A 159 -17.81 22.29 -0.36
CA ASP A 159 -18.99 22.80 0.35
C ASP A 159 -19.81 21.69 1.00
N ALA A 160 -19.75 20.47 0.46
CA ALA A 160 -20.38 19.29 1.05
C ALA A 160 -19.68 18.78 2.33
N TRP A 161 -18.55 19.38 2.73
CA TRP A 161 -17.66 18.87 3.77
C TRP A 161 -17.51 19.84 4.96
N GLU A 162 -17.47 19.29 6.17
CA GLU A 162 -17.22 20.04 7.39
C GLU A 162 -15.74 20.45 7.46
N LYS A 163 -15.46 21.76 7.41
CA LYS A 163 -14.08 22.30 7.40
C LYS A 163 -13.23 21.69 6.27
N GLY A 164 -13.85 21.40 5.12
CA GLY A 164 -13.14 20.87 3.96
C GLY A 164 -12.05 21.82 3.48
N ARG A 165 -10.89 21.27 3.12
CA ARG A 165 -9.75 22.00 2.57
C ARG A 165 -9.37 21.40 1.23
N ILE A 166 -8.99 22.26 0.29
CA ILE A 166 -8.51 21.85 -1.04
C ILE A 166 -7.08 22.32 -1.20
N GLU A 167 -6.20 21.39 -1.55
CA GLU A 167 -4.79 21.64 -1.88
C GLU A 167 -4.51 20.90 -3.19
N ASP A 168 -3.92 21.60 -4.18
CA ASP A 168 -3.63 21.05 -5.52
C ASP A 168 -4.82 20.34 -6.21
N GLY A 169 -6.03 20.87 -6.01
CA GLY A 169 -7.26 20.30 -6.59
C GLY A 169 -7.77 19.03 -5.91
N LEU A 170 -7.15 18.61 -4.79
CA LEU A 170 -7.56 17.44 -4.01
C LEU A 170 -8.17 17.86 -2.67
N LEU A 171 -9.18 17.10 -2.23
CA LEU A 171 -9.74 17.23 -0.90
C LEU A 171 -8.75 16.66 0.14
N VAL A 172 -8.33 17.49 1.08
CA VAL A 172 -7.39 17.10 2.13
C VAL A 172 -8.10 16.28 3.21
N GLN A 173 -7.41 15.27 3.75
CA GLN A 173 -7.91 14.43 4.84
C GLN A 173 -8.31 15.22 6.10
N GLY A 174 -9.08 14.59 6.99
CA GLY A 174 -9.48 15.17 8.27
C GLY A 174 -10.84 15.89 8.25
N THR A 175 -11.69 15.58 7.26
CA THR A 175 -13.03 16.15 7.09
C THR A 175 -14.11 15.07 7.04
N LYS A 176 -15.38 15.48 7.10
CA LYS A 176 -16.57 14.62 7.04
C LYS A 176 -17.64 15.27 6.17
N SER A 177 -18.47 14.49 5.50
CA SER A 177 -19.61 15.04 4.77
C SER A 177 -20.61 15.66 5.74
N LYS A 178 -21.16 16.83 5.38
CA LYS A 178 -22.24 17.48 6.13
C LYS A 178 -23.53 16.66 6.06
N GLN A 179 -23.84 16.12 4.88
CA GLN A 179 -24.95 15.20 4.71
C GLN A 179 -24.61 13.84 5.32
N LYS A 180 -25.59 13.25 6.01
CA LYS A 180 -25.52 11.88 6.52
C LYS A 180 -26.17 10.92 5.52
N PHE A 181 -25.61 9.72 5.40
CA PHE A 181 -26.08 8.69 4.50
C PHE A 181 -26.44 7.42 5.28
N GLY A 182 -27.52 6.75 4.88
CA GLY A 182 -27.88 5.41 5.33
C GLY A 182 -27.20 4.36 4.45
N SER A 183 -27.94 3.36 3.96
CA SER A 183 -27.45 2.44 2.93
C SER A 183 -27.12 3.21 1.65
N HIS A 184 -25.90 3.04 1.12
CA HIS A 184 -25.43 3.76 -0.06
C HIS A 184 -24.37 2.97 -0.83
N LYS A 185 -24.06 3.42 -2.05
CA LYS A 185 -22.85 3.06 -2.80
C LYS A 185 -21.94 4.29 -2.83
N LEU A 186 -20.67 4.11 -2.48
CA LEU A 186 -19.67 5.16 -2.48
C LEU A 186 -18.62 4.87 -3.54
N HIS A 187 -18.32 5.84 -4.39
CA HIS A 187 -17.12 5.86 -5.22
C HIS A 187 -16.15 6.87 -4.63
N ILE A 188 -14.90 6.46 -4.41
CA ILE A 188 -13.84 7.31 -3.88
C ILE A 188 -12.53 6.99 -4.59
N GLU A 189 -11.84 8.04 -4.99
CA GLU A 189 -10.46 7.98 -5.46
C GLU A 189 -9.61 8.73 -4.45
N PHE A 190 -8.46 8.16 -4.12
CA PHE A 190 -7.54 8.75 -3.16
C PHE A 190 -6.10 8.55 -3.63
N ARG A 191 -5.25 9.47 -3.18
CA ARG A 191 -3.80 9.42 -3.37
C ARG A 191 -3.17 9.51 -2.00
N LEU A 192 -2.32 8.55 -1.67
CA LEU A 192 -1.50 8.61 -0.47
C LEU A 192 -0.20 9.36 -0.78
N PRO A 193 0.30 10.20 0.14
CA PRO A 193 1.67 10.67 0.03
C PRO A 193 2.63 9.47 0.16
N PHE A 194 3.83 9.62 -0.38
CA PHE A 194 4.92 8.72 -0.07
C PHE A 194 5.59 9.16 1.23
N GLN A 195 5.59 8.30 2.25
CA GLN A 195 6.14 8.59 3.56
C GLN A 195 6.78 7.31 4.15
N PRO A 196 8.01 6.97 3.72
CA PRO A 196 8.60 5.66 4.04
C PRO A 196 9.24 5.59 5.45
N GLU A 197 9.27 6.68 6.20
CA GLU A 197 9.97 6.83 7.49
C GLU A 197 9.01 6.88 8.70
N ASP A 198 7.91 6.14 8.66
CA ASP A 198 6.90 6.11 9.73
C ASP A 198 7.33 5.34 11.00
#